data_AF-A0A9E3B0E0-F1
#
_entry.id   AF-A0A9E3B0E0-F1
#
_cell.length_a   1.000
_cell.length_b   1.000
_cell.length_c   1.000
_cell.angle_alpha   90.00
_cell.angle_beta   90.00
_cell.angle_gamma   90.00
#
_symmetry.space_group_name_H-M   'P 1'
#
loop_
_entity.id
_entity.type
_entity.pdbx_description
1 polymer ?
#
loop_
_entity_poly.entity_id
_entity_poly.type
_entity_poly.pdbx_seq_one_letter_code
_entity_poly.pdbx_strand_id
1 'polypeptide(L)'
;MSLPLEGVIAEDRLREIPGVGEAIAGVITQLHLTGTHPTLEAMRKEIPESLLELLTIPGLRPDKILKLHSELGISSLTELEEAARAGRLQKSRGLGAALQAKILKGIEIKRNAQGLRHLHRAAELLEAAERHLRNAKAGIVRVTPAGEFRRGCELVGELTLVAELKTLEEGPQKITATEQLTVHLTDARHYGATLLHATGSPAHLDALRALAAEKMMLLEETGLRRGRRLVASATEKDIYAALGLPLIPPELREGRGEIARALAGNLPVLVTDENIRGILHAHTERSDGVDTLETMAEAARRRGYGYFGVADHSKSAHYAGGLSTDEIKEQHAEIDHLNRRYAGRFHVLKGIESDILADGSLDYPDALLREFDFVVASVHGRFRLDRKEQTARMLRAVANPHTTVLGHMTGRQLLLRPGYEIDVEKVLAACAEHGVAVEINANPWRLDLDWRWHEKALELGCLMSINPDAHSTREIDLTHWGVEMARKGGVPKERVLNCLRFEELEHHLRKRKARPRKKPRTRAKLAA
;
A
#
# COMPACT_ATOMS: atom_id res chain seq x y z
N MET A 1 -25.03 6.06 -0.70
CA MET A 1 -24.60 6.98 -1.78
C MET A 1 -23.90 8.15 -1.12
N SER A 2 -22.69 8.51 -1.53
CA SER A 2 -22.09 9.78 -1.08
C SER A 2 -22.83 10.92 -1.76
N LEU A 3 -23.66 11.63 -1.00
CA LEU A 3 -24.25 12.87 -1.49
C LEU A 3 -23.13 13.93 -1.51
N PRO A 4 -22.99 14.71 -2.59
CA PRO A 4 -22.10 15.86 -2.59
C PRO A 4 -22.45 16.77 -1.40
N LEU A 5 -21.44 17.20 -0.65
CA LEU A 5 -21.64 18.04 0.55
C LEU A 5 -22.46 19.30 0.22
N GLU A 6 -22.23 19.88 -0.96
CA GLU A 6 -22.99 21.02 -1.48
C GLU A 6 -24.49 20.73 -1.59
N GLY A 7 -24.88 19.53 -2.04
CA GLY A 7 -26.28 19.11 -2.10
C GLY A 7 -26.88 18.92 -0.70
N VAL A 8 -26.12 18.34 0.24
CA VAL A 8 -26.56 18.14 1.63
C VAL A 8 -26.75 19.48 2.35
N ILE A 9 -25.90 20.46 2.07
CA ILE A 9 -26.00 21.82 2.61
C ILE A 9 -27.21 22.54 1.99
N ALA A 10 -27.38 22.46 0.67
CA ALA A 10 -28.49 23.10 -0.03
C ALA A 10 -29.87 22.56 0.41
N GLU A 11 -29.93 21.29 0.78
CA GLU A 11 -31.14 20.64 1.31
C GLU A 11 -31.32 20.80 2.83
N ASP A 12 -30.39 21.46 3.55
CA ASP A 12 -30.36 21.61 5.02
C ASP A 12 -30.38 20.28 5.79
N ARG A 13 -29.74 19.26 5.21
CA ARG A 13 -29.74 17.88 5.73
C ARG A 13 -28.50 17.50 6.52
N LEU A 14 -27.62 18.46 6.79
CA LEU A 14 -26.40 18.23 7.57
C LEU A 14 -26.68 17.61 8.95
N ARG A 15 -27.83 17.97 9.55
CA ARG A 15 -28.26 17.52 10.88
C ARG A 15 -28.77 16.07 10.91
N GLU A 16 -28.96 15.46 9.74
CA GLU A 16 -29.26 14.03 9.61
C GLU A 16 -28.00 13.18 9.78
N ILE A 17 -26.81 13.78 9.71
CA ILE A 17 -25.53 13.08 9.86
C ILE A 17 -25.27 12.84 11.36
N PRO A 18 -25.11 11.58 11.80
CA PRO A 18 -24.80 11.27 13.20
C PRO A 18 -23.57 12.04 13.69
N GLY A 19 -23.71 12.73 14.83
CA GLY A 19 -22.65 13.56 15.41
C GLY A 19 -22.60 15.01 14.89
N VAL A 20 -23.45 15.39 13.93
CA VAL A 20 -23.54 16.77 13.42
C VAL A 20 -24.77 17.48 14.00
N GLY A 21 -24.57 18.17 15.13
CA GLY A 21 -25.57 19.07 15.71
C GLY A 21 -25.57 20.46 15.05
N GLU A 22 -26.46 21.35 15.49
CA GLU A 22 -26.63 22.72 14.96
C GLU A 22 -25.31 23.49 14.82
N ALA A 23 -24.46 23.43 15.86
CA ALA A 23 -23.18 24.13 15.89
C ALA A 23 -22.21 23.60 14.82
N ILE A 24 -22.14 22.27 14.65
CA ILE A 24 -21.24 21.63 13.68
C ILE A 24 -21.77 21.84 12.27
N ALA A 25 -23.09 21.74 12.06
CA ALA A 25 -23.73 22.06 10.79
C ALA A 25 -23.41 23.50 10.36
N GLY A 26 -23.50 24.47 11.27
CA GLY A 26 -23.12 25.86 11.02
C GLY A 26 -21.65 26.01 10.59
N VAL A 27 -20.73 25.34 11.30
CA VAL A 27 -19.29 25.34 10.95
C VAL A 27 -19.06 24.74 9.56
N ILE A 28 -19.67 23.59 9.25
CA ILE A 28 -19.54 22.92 7.95
C ILE A 28 -20.04 23.81 6.82
N THR A 29 -21.24 24.39 6.96
CA THR A 29 -21.81 25.31 5.97
C THR A 29 -20.91 26.51 5.73
N GLN A 30 -20.40 27.12 6.81
CA GLN A 30 -19.55 28.30 6.69
C GLN A 30 -18.19 27.98 6.06
N LEU A 31 -17.57 26.85 6.44
CA LEU A 31 -16.34 26.37 5.80
C LEU A 31 -16.55 26.08 4.31
N HIS A 32 -17.70 25.52 3.94
CA HIS A 32 -18.03 25.25 2.54
C HIS A 32 -18.22 26.54 1.72
N LEU A 33 -18.96 27.52 2.26
CA LEU A 33 -19.26 28.77 1.55
C LEU A 33 -18.07 29.72 1.46
N THR A 34 -17.26 29.81 2.52
CA THR A 34 -16.23 30.85 2.65
C THR A 34 -14.81 30.30 2.60
N GLY A 35 -14.63 28.99 2.65
CA GLY A 35 -13.33 28.33 2.75
C GLY A 35 -12.67 28.46 4.13
N THR A 36 -13.30 29.14 5.09
CA THR A 36 -12.75 29.34 6.44
C THR A 36 -13.85 29.55 7.51
N HIS A 37 -13.46 29.70 8.78
CA HIS A 37 -14.36 29.97 9.90
C HIS A 37 -13.67 30.92 10.91
N PRO A 38 -14.37 31.91 11.49
CA PRO A 38 -13.78 32.87 12.43
C PRO A 38 -13.04 32.23 13.61
N THR A 39 -13.58 31.15 14.17
CA THR A 39 -12.93 30.38 15.24
C THR A 39 -11.64 29.70 14.78
N LEU A 40 -11.59 29.22 13.54
CA LEU A 40 -10.37 28.64 12.95
C LEU A 40 -9.29 29.72 12.79
N GLU A 41 -9.67 30.90 12.29
CA GLU A 41 -8.76 32.04 12.15
C GLU A 41 -8.29 32.58 13.50
N ALA A 42 -9.12 32.55 14.53
CA ALA A 42 -8.72 32.88 15.90
C ALA A 42 -7.71 31.86 16.44
N MET A 43 -7.96 30.55 16.30
CA MET A 43 -7.04 29.49 16.72
C MET A 43 -5.71 29.53 15.96
N ARG A 44 -5.73 29.85 14.66
CA ARG A 44 -4.51 30.04 13.84
C ARG A 44 -3.65 31.22 14.30
N LYS A 45 -4.25 32.24 14.92
CA LYS A 45 -3.51 33.37 15.52
C LYS A 45 -2.89 33.00 16.87
N GLU A 46 -3.50 32.07 17.59
CA GLU A 46 -3.01 31.60 18.90
C GLU A 46 -1.90 30.55 18.76
N ILE A 47 -1.92 29.75 17.69
CA ILE A 47 -0.98 28.64 17.48
C ILE A 47 -0.14 28.90 16.22
N PRO A 48 1.19 29.09 16.36
CA PRO A 48 2.08 29.21 15.20
C PRO A 48 1.97 27.99 14.28
N GLU A 49 1.94 28.20 12.96
CA GLU A 49 1.89 27.11 11.97
C GLU A 49 3.08 26.15 12.11
N SER A 50 4.24 26.69 12.49
CA SER A 50 5.46 25.93 12.77
C SER A 50 5.29 24.93 13.93
N LEU A 51 4.36 25.19 14.86
CA LEU A 51 4.03 24.27 15.96
C LEU A 51 3.16 23.11 15.48
N LEU A 52 2.28 23.34 14.50
CA LEU A 52 1.48 22.30 13.87
C LEU A 52 2.36 21.30 13.11
N GLU A 53 3.48 21.74 12.56
CA GLU A 53 4.45 20.84 11.93
C GLU A 53 4.98 19.78 12.89
N LEU A 54 5.04 20.05 14.20
CA LEU A 54 5.51 19.09 15.19
C LEU A 54 4.54 17.90 15.36
N LEU A 55 3.25 18.07 15.02
CA LEU A 55 2.25 16.97 15.03
C LEU A 55 2.58 15.88 14.01
N THR A 56 3.38 16.21 12.99
CA THR A 56 3.82 15.24 11.98
C THR A 56 4.85 14.25 12.52
N ILE A 57 5.43 14.50 13.71
CA ILE A 57 6.45 13.62 14.30
C ILE A 57 5.79 12.52 15.15
N PRO A 58 6.03 11.23 14.84
CA PRO A 58 5.43 10.12 15.57
C PRO A 58 5.63 10.18 17.09
N GLY A 59 4.54 10.22 17.84
CA GLY A 59 4.56 10.22 19.32
C GLY A 59 4.61 11.60 19.98
N LEU A 60 4.62 12.67 19.18
CA LEU A 60 4.26 14.01 19.64
C LEU A 60 2.76 14.21 19.47
N ARG A 61 2.08 14.29 20.61
CA ARG A 61 0.65 14.62 20.70
C ARG A 61 0.50 16.10 21.08
N PRO A 62 -0.67 16.72 20.85
CA PRO A 62 -0.87 18.15 21.14
C PRO A 62 -0.44 18.58 22.54
N ASP A 63 -0.71 17.76 23.57
CA ASP A 63 -0.31 18.00 24.96
C ASP A 63 1.21 18.11 25.13
N LYS A 64 1.96 17.24 24.46
CA LYS A 64 3.43 17.24 24.52
C LYS A 64 4.03 18.39 23.72
N ILE A 65 3.42 18.75 22.60
CA ILE A 65 3.86 19.86 21.75
C ILE A 65 3.67 21.18 22.48
N LEU A 66 2.51 21.40 23.09
CA LEU A 66 2.25 22.56 23.94
C LEU A 66 3.26 22.62 25.08
N LYS A 67 3.59 21.48 25.70
CA LYS A 67 4.61 21.40 26.75
C LYS A 67 6.01 21.76 26.25
N LEU A 68 6.42 21.24 25.09
CA LEU A 68 7.70 21.57 24.45
C LEU A 68 7.80 23.07 24.15
N HIS A 69 6.70 23.66 23.68
CA HIS A 69 6.61 25.09 23.41
C HIS A 69 6.66 25.92 24.71
N SER A 70 5.84 25.59 25.71
CA SER A 70 5.74 26.36 26.95
C SER A 70 6.96 26.25 27.86
N GLU A 71 7.58 25.06 27.95
CA GLU A 71 8.70 24.82 28.87
C GLU A 71 10.07 25.04 28.22
N LEU A 72 10.22 24.75 26.93
CA LEU A 72 11.51 24.76 26.23
C LEU A 72 11.59 25.80 25.11
N GLY A 73 10.52 26.55 24.86
CA GLY A 73 10.45 27.56 23.80
C GLY A 73 10.54 26.97 22.39
N ILE A 74 10.25 25.67 22.22
CA ILE A 74 10.39 25.00 20.93
C ILE A 74 9.15 25.29 20.08
N SER A 75 9.37 25.98 18.97
CA SER A 75 8.35 26.45 18.04
C SER A 75 8.50 25.88 16.63
N SER A 76 9.60 25.18 16.33
CA SER A 76 9.87 24.61 15.00
C SER A 76 10.53 23.23 15.05
N LEU A 77 10.53 22.52 13.92
CA LEU A 77 11.20 21.22 13.79
C LEU A 77 12.71 21.31 13.98
N THR A 78 13.34 22.39 13.50
CA THR A 78 14.77 22.65 13.66
C THR A 78 15.12 22.80 15.14
N GLU A 79 14.38 23.65 15.85
CA GLU A 79 14.58 23.85 17.29
C GLU A 79 14.34 22.57 18.10
N LEU A 80 13.35 21.77 17.69
CA LEU A 80 13.06 20.47 18.29
C LEU A 80 14.24 19.49 18.09
N GLU A 81 14.83 19.46 16.89
CA GLU A 81 15.98 18.61 16.60
C GLU A 81 17.20 19.03 17.42
N GLU A 82 17.50 20.33 17.46
CA GLU A 82 18.60 20.87 18.24
C GLU A 82 18.41 20.59 19.73
N ALA A 83 17.20 20.78 20.25
CA ALA A 83 16.86 20.45 21.63
C ALA A 83 17.03 18.95 21.92
N ALA A 84 16.63 18.10 20.99
CA ALA A 84 16.79 16.66 21.10
C ALA A 84 18.26 16.23 21.05
N ARG A 85 19.06 16.76 20.12
CA ARG A 85 20.50 16.45 20.00
C ARG A 85 21.29 16.94 21.22
N ALA A 86 20.93 18.10 21.76
CA ALA A 86 21.53 18.66 22.96
C ALA A 86 21.03 18.03 24.28
N GLY A 87 20.14 17.02 24.22
CA GLY A 87 19.60 16.36 25.41
C GLY A 87 18.67 17.24 26.27
N ARG A 88 18.23 18.40 25.75
CA ARG A 88 17.37 19.35 26.48
C ARG A 88 15.99 18.77 26.76
N LEU A 89 15.49 17.89 25.90
CA LEU A 89 14.16 17.28 26.05
C LEU A 89 14.03 16.43 27.32
N GLN A 90 15.12 15.76 27.73
CA GLN A 90 15.12 14.87 28.90
C GLN A 90 14.91 15.60 30.22
N LYS A 91 15.11 16.92 30.25
CA LYS A 91 14.89 17.75 31.43
C LYS A 91 13.41 17.98 31.75
N SER A 92 12.52 17.75 30.78
CA SER A 92 11.08 17.92 30.96
C SER A 92 10.41 16.60 31.35
N ARG A 93 9.54 16.66 32.36
CA ARG A 93 8.83 15.48 32.91
C ARG A 93 7.96 14.82 31.83
N GLY A 94 8.21 13.55 31.51
CA GLY A 94 7.47 12.83 30.47
C GLY A 94 8.10 12.88 29.06
N LEU A 95 9.23 13.57 28.90
CA LEU A 95 10.02 13.65 27.67
C LEU A 95 11.38 12.93 27.81
N GLY A 96 11.36 11.70 28.34
CA GLY A 96 12.59 10.92 28.58
C GLY A 96 13.34 10.48 27.31
N ALA A 97 14.52 9.89 27.49
CA ALA A 97 15.46 9.51 26.41
C ALA A 97 14.81 8.65 25.29
N ALA A 98 13.89 7.75 25.64
CA ALA A 98 13.19 6.92 24.67
C ALA A 98 12.27 7.70 23.71
N LEU A 99 11.68 8.81 24.16
CA LEU A 99 10.87 9.68 23.32
C LEU A 99 11.77 10.62 22.49
N GLN A 100 12.86 11.13 23.07
CA GLN A 100 13.86 11.91 22.33
C GLN A 100 14.40 11.14 21.12
N ALA A 101 14.78 9.87 21.31
CA ALA A 101 15.23 9.02 20.21
C ALA A 101 14.14 8.83 19.13
N LYS A 102 12.86 8.73 19.54
CA LYS A 102 11.72 8.62 18.61
C LYS A 102 11.52 9.91 17.82
N ILE A 103 11.68 11.07 18.45
CA ILE A 103 11.59 12.39 17.82
C ILE A 103 12.69 12.54 16.76
N LEU A 104 13.95 12.27 17.11
CA LEU A 104 15.08 12.36 16.17
C LEU A 104 14.87 11.44 14.96
N LYS A 105 14.46 10.20 15.19
CA LYS A 105 14.15 9.25 14.11
C LYS A 105 12.99 9.72 13.24
N GLY A 106 11.94 10.29 13.84
CA GLY A 106 10.81 10.86 13.10
C GLY A 106 11.19 12.06 12.23
N ILE A 107 12.05 12.94 12.75
CA ILE A 107 12.59 14.10 12.01
C ILE A 107 13.43 13.62 10.82
N GLU A 108 14.31 12.63 11.02
CA GLU A 108 15.10 12.02 9.95
C GLU A 108 14.21 11.40 8.86
N ILE A 109 13.19 10.64 9.25
CA ILE A 109 12.21 10.07 8.31
C ILE A 109 11.53 11.19 7.50
N LYS A 110 11.05 12.25 8.16
CA LYS A 110 10.38 13.38 7.49
C LYS A 110 11.31 14.10 6.53
N ARG A 111 12.57 14.33 6.92
CA ARG A 111 13.58 14.94 6.06
C ARG A 111 13.83 14.09 4.82
N ASN A 112 14.02 12.78 5.00
CA ASN A 112 14.23 11.84 3.89
C ASN A 112 12.96 11.65 3.03
N ALA A 113 11.79 11.98 3.57
CA ALA A 113 10.50 11.95 2.89
C ALA A 113 10.17 13.23 2.12
N GLN A 114 10.98 14.30 2.22
CA GLN A 114 10.68 15.55 1.51
C GLN A 114 10.60 15.32 0.00
N GLY A 115 9.48 15.72 -0.59
CA GLY A 115 9.17 15.52 -2.02
C GLY A 115 8.55 14.17 -2.36
N LEU A 116 8.60 13.17 -1.48
CA LEU A 116 7.97 11.87 -1.68
C LEU A 116 6.48 11.91 -1.30
N ARG A 117 5.66 11.20 -2.07
CA ARG A 117 4.23 11.04 -1.83
C ARG A 117 3.85 9.58 -1.94
N HIS A 118 2.82 9.16 -1.20
CA HIS A 118 2.24 7.84 -1.40
C HIS A 118 1.67 7.69 -2.82
N LEU A 119 1.77 6.48 -3.37
CA LEU A 119 1.31 6.17 -4.72
C LEU A 119 -0.14 6.65 -5.01
N HIS A 120 -1.08 6.41 -4.09
CA HIS A 120 -2.47 6.86 -4.25
C HIS A 120 -2.62 8.40 -4.37
N ARG A 121 -1.81 9.18 -3.64
CA ARG A 121 -1.81 10.65 -3.76
C ARG A 121 -1.19 11.12 -5.05
N ALA A 122 -0.14 10.44 -5.52
CA ALA A 122 0.41 10.71 -6.83
C ALA A 122 -0.61 10.44 -7.94
N ALA A 123 -1.41 9.36 -7.81
CA ALA A 123 -2.50 9.05 -8.74
C ALA A 123 -3.53 10.18 -8.81
N GLU A 124 -4.05 10.63 -7.67
CA GLU A 124 -5.03 11.72 -7.57
C GLU A 124 -4.50 13.01 -8.24
N LEU A 125 -3.24 13.36 -7.99
CA LEU A 125 -2.60 14.56 -8.55
C LEU A 125 -2.35 14.43 -10.05
N LEU A 126 -1.88 13.26 -10.51
CA LEU A 126 -1.65 13.00 -11.93
C LEU A 126 -2.95 12.99 -12.72
N GLU A 127 -4.02 12.41 -12.16
CA GLU A 127 -5.35 12.44 -12.77
C GLU A 127 -5.88 13.87 -12.87
N ALA A 128 -5.72 14.68 -11.82
CA ALA A 128 -6.10 16.09 -11.86
C ALA A 128 -5.31 16.88 -12.92
N ALA A 129 -3.99 16.68 -12.98
CA ALA A 129 -3.11 17.32 -13.96
C ALA A 129 -3.43 16.87 -15.40
N GLU A 130 -3.69 15.57 -15.61
CA GLU A 130 -4.14 15.03 -16.89
C GLU A 130 -5.45 15.68 -17.36
N ARG A 131 -6.46 15.74 -16.48
CA ARG A 131 -7.73 16.40 -16.80
C ARG A 131 -7.53 17.87 -17.17
N HIS A 132 -6.68 18.59 -16.44
CA HIS A 132 -6.38 19.99 -16.72
C HIS A 132 -5.72 20.16 -18.10
N LEU A 133 -4.71 19.35 -18.41
CA LEU A 133 -4.02 19.38 -19.70
C LEU A 133 -4.97 19.06 -20.86
N ARG A 134 -5.83 18.03 -20.72
CA ARG A 134 -6.84 17.70 -21.74
C ARG A 134 -7.82 18.85 -21.99
N ASN A 135 -8.19 19.59 -20.93
CA ASN A 135 -9.12 20.71 -21.02
C ASN A 135 -8.51 22.00 -21.59
N ALA A 136 -7.17 22.12 -21.61
CA ALA A 136 -6.48 23.30 -22.11
C ALA A 136 -6.64 23.53 -23.63
N LYS A 137 -7.22 22.58 -24.39
CA LYS A 137 -7.45 22.65 -25.85
C LYS A 137 -6.19 22.97 -26.68
N ALA A 138 -5.00 22.70 -26.16
CA ALA A 138 -3.72 22.97 -26.80
C ALA A 138 -3.34 21.97 -27.92
N GLY A 139 -4.30 21.38 -28.62
CA GLY A 139 -4.03 20.35 -29.63
C GLY A 139 -3.51 19.02 -29.07
N ILE A 140 -3.73 18.75 -27.78
CA ILE A 140 -3.35 17.50 -27.11
C ILE A 140 -4.22 16.34 -27.61
N VAL A 141 -3.56 15.27 -28.07
CA VAL A 141 -4.18 14.03 -28.55
C VAL A 141 -4.36 13.05 -27.39
N ARG A 142 -3.30 12.87 -26.59
CA ARG A 142 -3.31 12.00 -25.41
C ARG A 142 -2.35 12.51 -24.34
N VAL A 143 -2.68 12.20 -23.10
CA VAL A 143 -1.79 12.39 -21.94
C VAL A 143 -1.64 11.03 -21.27
N THR A 144 -0.44 10.72 -20.79
CA THR A 144 -0.14 9.43 -20.16
C THR A 144 0.80 9.63 -18.99
N PRO A 145 0.46 9.13 -17.79
CA PRO A 145 1.40 9.08 -16.68
C PRO A 145 2.66 8.28 -17.01
N ALA A 146 3.80 8.78 -16.58
CA ALA A 146 5.11 8.18 -16.77
C ALA A 146 5.88 8.16 -15.43
N GLY A 147 7.21 8.07 -15.49
CA GLY A 147 8.08 8.12 -14.31
C GLY A 147 7.83 7.01 -13.30
N GLU A 148 8.09 7.32 -12.04
CA GLU A 148 7.97 6.41 -10.89
C GLU A 148 6.54 5.90 -10.71
N PHE A 149 5.54 6.76 -10.95
CA PHE A 149 4.13 6.38 -10.87
C PHE A 149 3.79 5.26 -11.85
N ARG A 150 4.18 5.40 -13.13
CA ARG A 150 3.89 4.39 -14.16
C ARG A 150 4.60 3.06 -13.88
N ARG A 151 5.73 3.07 -13.16
CA ARG A 151 6.41 1.84 -12.70
C ARG A 151 5.84 1.27 -11.40
N GLY A 152 4.76 1.85 -10.87
CA GLY A 152 4.11 1.41 -9.63
C GLY A 152 5.00 1.61 -8.39
N CYS A 153 5.87 2.63 -8.34
CA CYS A 153 6.67 2.87 -7.13
C CYS A 153 5.77 3.19 -5.92
N GLU A 154 6.02 2.55 -4.78
CA GLU A 154 5.25 2.72 -3.54
C GLU A 154 5.24 4.17 -3.03
N LEU A 155 6.31 4.90 -3.36
CA LEU A 155 6.51 6.32 -3.11
C LEU A 155 6.95 7.00 -4.41
N VAL A 156 6.34 8.15 -4.71
CA VAL A 156 6.57 8.93 -5.92
C VAL A 156 7.12 10.30 -5.54
N GLY A 157 8.32 10.61 -5.99
CA GLY A 157 9.01 11.89 -5.82
C GLY A 157 8.63 12.88 -6.92
N GLU A 158 8.84 12.50 -8.18
CA GLU A 158 8.52 13.33 -9.35
C GLU A 158 7.22 12.86 -10.01
N LEU A 159 6.27 13.78 -10.20
CA LEU A 159 5.08 13.53 -10.99
C LEU A 159 5.43 13.73 -12.46
N THR A 160 5.28 12.71 -13.29
CA THR A 160 5.69 12.77 -14.71
C THR A 160 4.51 12.45 -15.62
N LEU A 161 4.28 13.31 -16.61
CA LEU A 161 3.31 13.12 -17.68
C LEU A 161 3.99 13.17 -19.05
N VAL A 162 3.44 12.43 -20.01
CA VAL A 162 3.78 12.54 -21.44
C VAL A 162 2.53 12.98 -22.19
N ALA A 163 2.60 14.14 -22.83
CA ALA A 163 1.52 14.73 -23.62
C ALA A 163 1.88 14.67 -25.11
N GLU A 164 1.07 13.95 -25.89
CA GLU A 164 1.15 13.96 -27.35
C GLU A 164 0.36 15.15 -27.89
N LEU A 165 1.01 15.93 -28.76
CA LEU A 165 0.41 17.04 -29.50
C LEU A 165 0.21 16.64 -30.97
N LYS A 166 -0.83 17.20 -31.61
CA LYS A 166 -1.08 17.02 -33.05
C LYS A 166 0.09 17.51 -33.91
N THR A 167 0.71 18.61 -33.49
CA THR A 167 1.82 19.24 -34.19
C THR A 167 2.81 19.75 -33.15
N LEU A 168 4.09 19.42 -33.34
CA LEU A 168 5.19 19.89 -32.51
C LEU A 168 6.37 20.18 -33.44
N GLU A 169 6.71 21.46 -33.61
CA GLU A 169 7.70 21.88 -34.62
C GLU A 169 9.14 21.60 -34.19
N GLU A 170 9.43 21.66 -32.89
CA GLU A 170 10.79 21.56 -32.33
C GLU A 170 11.16 20.14 -31.84
N GLY A 171 10.33 19.13 -32.13
CA GLY A 171 10.52 17.76 -31.62
C GLY A 171 10.23 17.63 -30.12
N PRO A 172 10.55 16.48 -29.48
CA PRO A 172 10.21 16.25 -28.08
C PRO A 172 10.84 17.28 -27.12
N GLN A 173 10.07 17.77 -26.16
CA GLN A 173 10.49 18.76 -25.18
C GLN A 173 10.15 18.31 -23.76
N LYS A 174 10.97 18.71 -22.78
CA LYS A 174 10.70 18.54 -21.35
C LYS A 174 10.37 19.89 -20.72
N ILE A 175 9.20 20.00 -20.10
CA ILE A 175 8.75 21.19 -19.38
C ILE A 175 8.59 20.85 -17.90
N THR A 176 9.30 21.58 -17.05
CA THR A 176 9.07 21.54 -15.60
C THR A 176 7.97 22.54 -15.27
N ALA A 177 6.74 22.05 -15.07
CA ALA A 177 5.56 22.89 -14.86
C ALA A 177 5.50 23.46 -13.43
N THR A 178 5.96 22.69 -12.45
CA THR A 178 6.18 23.09 -11.06
C THR A 178 7.43 22.41 -10.54
N GLU A 179 7.89 22.73 -9.32
CA GLU A 179 9.02 22.02 -8.68
C GLU A 179 8.82 20.48 -8.57
N GLN A 180 7.61 20.00 -8.82
CA GLN A 180 7.18 18.63 -8.54
C GLN A 180 6.55 17.91 -9.74
N LEU A 181 6.17 18.64 -10.80
CA LEU A 181 5.51 18.12 -12.00
C LEU A 181 6.34 18.39 -13.24
N THR A 182 6.69 17.32 -13.93
CA THR A 182 7.34 17.33 -15.25
C THR A 182 6.38 16.85 -16.32
N VAL A 183 6.27 17.61 -17.41
CA VAL A 183 5.50 17.26 -18.59
C VAL A 183 6.44 17.13 -19.79
N HIS A 184 6.47 15.96 -20.41
CA HIS A 184 7.15 15.71 -21.67
C HIS A 184 6.17 15.93 -22.82
N LEU A 185 6.45 16.90 -23.68
CA LEU A 185 5.71 17.13 -24.92
C LEU A 185 6.33 16.31 -26.04
N THR A 186 5.50 15.68 -26.86
CA THR A 186 5.95 14.84 -27.98
C THR A 186 4.94 14.85 -29.12
N ASP A 187 5.34 14.33 -30.27
CA ASP A 187 4.47 14.10 -31.43
C ASP A 187 4.19 12.59 -31.60
N ALA A 188 3.30 12.24 -32.53
CA ALA A 188 2.96 10.84 -32.80
C ALA A 188 4.15 9.98 -33.27
N ARG A 189 5.17 10.58 -33.89
CA ARG A 189 6.35 9.87 -34.41
C ARG A 189 7.32 9.48 -33.31
N HIS A 190 7.46 10.32 -32.28
CA HIS A 190 8.42 10.17 -31.20
C HIS A 190 7.81 9.67 -29.89
N TYR A 191 6.47 9.57 -29.81
CA TYR A 191 5.77 9.25 -28.57
C TYR A 191 6.29 8.03 -27.83
N GLY A 192 6.50 6.90 -28.52
CA GLY A 192 6.96 5.66 -27.90
C GLY A 192 8.34 5.79 -27.26
N ALA A 193 9.27 6.47 -27.92
CA ALA A 193 10.58 6.77 -27.37
C ALA A 193 10.48 7.73 -26.18
N THR A 194 9.74 8.83 -26.31
CA THR A 194 9.53 9.77 -25.20
C THR A 194 8.92 9.09 -23.98
N LEU A 195 7.90 8.25 -24.18
CA LEU A 195 7.25 7.51 -23.10
C LEU A 195 8.21 6.50 -22.44
N LEU A 196 9.00 5.76 -23.23
CA LEU A 196 10.00 4.84 -22.69
C LEU A 196 11.02 5.56 -21.81
N HIS A 197 11.59 6.67 -22.30
CA HIS A 197 12.57 7.46 -21.58
C HIS A 197 11.99 8.14 -20.34
N ALA A 198 10.80 8.73 -20.44
CA ALA A 198 10.10 9.34 -19.31
C ALA A 198 9.66 8.31 -18.27
N THR A 199 9.42 7.06 -18.67
CA THR A 199 9.06 5.97 -17.74
C THR A 199 10.28 5.44 -17.00
N GLY A 200 11.40 5.25 -17.68
CA GLY A 200 12.60 4.64 -17.09
C GLY A 200 12.37 3.18 -16.65
N SER A 201 13.03 2.71 -15.59
CA SER A 201 14.01 3.42 -14.76
C SER A 201 15.34 3.69 -15.49
N PRO A 202 16.26 4.51 -14.96
CA PRO A 202 17.60 4.67 -15.55
C PRO A 202 18.32 3.34 -15.76
N ALA A 203 18.29 2.45 -14.75
CA ALA A 203 18.92 1.12 -14.83
C ALA A 203 18.31 0.25 -15.95
N HIS A 204 17.00 0.32 -16.14
CA HIS A 204 16.31 -0.36 -17.24
C HIS A 204 16.72 0.20 -18.61
N LEU A 205 16.78 1.53 -18.74
CA LEU A 205 17.21 2.19 -19.99
C LEU A 205 18.67 1.85 -20.33
N ASP A 206 19.54 1.78 -19.33
CA ASP A 206 20.95 1.41 -19.53
C ASP A 206 21.09 -0.04 -19.99
N ALA A 207 20.31 -0.96 -19.43
CA ALA A 207 20.25 -2.35 -19.89
C ALA A 207 19.72 -2.45 -21.33
N LEU A 208 18.69 -1.67 -21.70
CA LEU A 208 18.19 -1.61 -23.08
C LEU A 208 19.23 -1.02 -24.04
N ARG A 209 19.96 0.03 -23.64
CA ARG A 209 21.04 0.62 -24.44
C ARG A 209 22.18 -0.36 -24.66
N ALA A 210 22.56 -1.14 -23.65
CA ALA A 210 23.56 -2.18 -23.78
C ALA A 210 23.14 -3.23 -24.82
N LEU A 211 21.89 -3.73 -24.73
CA LEU A 211 21.34 -4.67 -25.73
C LEU A 211 21.26 -4.05 -27.14
N ALA A 212 20.89 -2.77 -27.24
CA ALA A 212 20.86 -2.06 -28.52
C ALA A 212 22.27 -2.01 -29.14
N ALA A 213 23.29 -1.68 -28.35
CA ALA A 213 24.67 -1.62 -28.80
C ALA A 213 25.18 -2.98 -29.31
N GLU A 214 24.87 -4.08 -28.63
CA GLU A 214 25.17 -5.45 -29.10
C GLU A 214 24.55 -5.74 -30.48
N LYS A 215 23.42 -5.12 -30.82
CA LYS A 215 22.71 -5.26 -32.10
C LYS A 215 23.08 -4.18 -33.12
N MET A 216 24.17 -3.45 -32.88
CA MET A 216 24.64 -2.31 -33.69
C MET A 216 23.54 -1.24 -33.86
N MET A 217 22.79 -1.00 -32.79
CA MET A 217 21.76 0.03 -32.71
C MET A 217 22.09 1.03 -31.58
N LEU A 218 21.50 2.22 -31.64
CA LEU A 218 21.62 3.26 -30.63
C LEU A 218 20.21 3.67 -30.18
N LEU A 219 19.92 3.58 -28.87
CA LEU A 219 18.67 4.04 -28.28
C LEU A 219 18.83 5.47 -27.75
N GLU A 220 18.18 6.42 -28.42
CA GLU A 220 18.19 7.85 -28.10
C GLU A 220 16.77 8.32 -27.73
N GLU A 221 16.63 9.55 -27.19
CA GLU A 221 15.34 10.11 -26.79
C GLU A 221 14.32 10.22 -27.95
N THR A 222 14.82 10.30 -29.18
CA THR A 222 14.00 10.35 -30.41
C THR A 222 13.73 8.97 -31.01
N GLY A 223 14.26 7.90 -30.41
CA GLY A 223 14.01 6.51 -30.80
C GLY A 223 15.26 5.67 -31.02
N LEU A 224 15.03 4.46 -31.55
CA LEU A 224 16.05 3.46 -31.81
C LEU A 224 16.58 3.62 -33.24
N ARG A 225 17.91 3.76 -33.39
CA ARG A 225 18.57 3.97 -34.68
C ARG A 225 19.55 2.88 -35.03
N ARG A 226 19.77 2.69 -36.32
CA ARG A 226 20.88 1.91 -36.89
C ARG A 226 21.61 2.78 -37.91
N GLY A 227 22.77 3.30 -37.53
CA GLY A 227 23.42 4.39 -38.27
C GLY A 227 22.48 5.58 -38.44
N ARG A 228 22.26 6.03 -39.67
CA ARG A 228 21.35 7.15 -39.96
C ARG A 228 19.87 6.77 -39.99
N ARG A 229 19.51 5.48 -40.02
CA ARG A 229 18.12 5.04 -40.12
C ARG A 229 17.45 4.99 -38.76
N LEU A 230 16.30 5.65 -38.63
CA LEU A 230 15.38 5.45 -37.50
C LEU A 230 14.65 4.11 -37.69
N VAL A 231 14.85 3.19 -36.76
CA VAL A 231 14.32 1.81 -36.80
C VAL A 231 12.95 1.75 -36.14
N ALA A 232 12.81 2.31 -34.95
CA ALA A 232 11.56 2.34 -34.18
C ALA A 232 11.51 3.58 -33.28
N SER A 233 10.33 4.16 -33.08
CA SER A 233 10.15 5.33 -32.22
C SER A 233 8.69 5.57 -31.80
N ALA A 234 7.74 5.36 -32.71
CA ALA A 234 6.33 5.73 -32.51
C ALA A 234 5.65 5.01 -31.33
N THR A 235 6.02 3.76 -31.06
CA THR A 235 5.51 3.00 -29.91
C THR A 235 6.63 2.30 -29.14
N GLU A 236 6.45 2.13 -27.83
CA GLU A 236 7.37 1.34 -27.01
C GLU A 236 7.48 -0.09 -27.55
N LYS A 237 6.35 -0.69 -27.95
CA LYS A 237 6.28 -2.04 -28.50
C LYS A 237 7.20 -2.22 -29.71
N ASP A 238 7.26 -1.25 -30.61
CA ASP A 238 8.13 -1.32 -31.79
C ASP A 238 9.61 -1.25 -31.41
N ILE A 239 9.96 -0.46 -30.39
CA ILE A 239 11.33 -0.37 -29.87
C ILE A 239 11.76 -1.71 -29.26
N TYR A 240 10.92 -2.30 -28.40
CA TYR A 240 11.17 -3.64 -27.83
C TYR A 240 11.27 -4.71 -28.93
N ALA A 241 10.34 -4.72 -29.88
CA ALA A 241 10.33 -5.70 -30.98
C ALA A 241 11.59 -5.61 -31.86
N ALA A 242 12.06 -4.39 -32.16
CA ALA A 242 13.30 -4.16 -32.91
C ALA A 242 14.55 -4.67 -32.17
N LEU A 243 14.50 -4.71 -30.84
CA LEU A 243 15.53 -5.31 -29.98
C LEU A 243 15.33 -6.82 -29.76
N GLY A 244 14.30 -7.43 -30.33
CA GLY A 244 13.98 -8.85 -30.15
C GLY A 244 13.40 -9.17 -28.78
N LEU A 245 12.73 -8.21 -28.15
CA LEU A 245 12.07 -8.35 -26.86
C LEU A 245 10.55 -8.27 -27.01
N PRO A 246 9.77 -8.98 -26.16
CA PRO A 246 8.38 -8.62 -25.93
C PRO A 246 8.30 -7.24 -25.25
N LEU A 247 7.13 -6.60 -25.30
CA LEU A 247 6.89 -5.39 -24.50
C LEU A 247 7.01 -5.74 -23.01
N ILE A 248 7.97 -5.12 -22.32
CA ILE A 248 8.14 -5.29 -20.88
C ILE A 248 7.18 -4.34 -20.15
N PRO A 249 6.30 -4.86 -19.27
CA PRO A 249 5.42 -4.03 -18.44
C PRO A 249 6.22 -2.99 -17.65
N PRO A 250 5.79 -1.72 -17.58
CA PRO A 250 6.47 -0.66 -16.83
C PRO A 250 6.87 -1.03 -15.40
N GLU A 251 6.04 -1.82 -14.72
CA GLU A 251 6.22 -2.26 -13.34
C GLU A 251 7.48 -3.11 -13.14
N LEU A 252 7.93 -3.80 -14.18
CA LEU A 252 9.14 -4.65 -14.15
C LEU A 252 10.43 -3.90 -14.51
N ARG A 253 10.34 -2.62 -14.93
CA ARG A 253 11.46 -1.84 -15.48
C ARG A 253 12.36 -1.24 -14.41
N GLU A 254 12.96 -2.12 -13.61
CA GLU A 254 13.76 -1.76 -12.43
C GLU A 254 15.25 -2.14 -12.56
N GLY A 255 15.69 -2.68 -13.70
CA GLY A 255 17.08 -3.10 -13.89
C GLY A 255 17.45 -4.33 -13.05
N ARG A 256 16.48 -5.20 -12.76
CA ARG A 256 16.61 -6.40 -11.91
C ARG A 256 16.56 -7.68 -12.75
N GLY A 257 17.21 -7.66 -13.92
CA GLY A 257 17.30 -8.80 -14.82
C GLY A 257 16.08 -9.02 -15.74
N GLU A 258 15.16 -8.06 -15.83
CA GLU A 258 13.96 -8.16 -16.66
C GLU A 258 14.28 -8.30 -18.16
N ILE A 259 15.36 -7.67 -18.65
CA ILE A 259 15.80 -7.81 -20.04
C ILE A 259 16.25 -9.25 -20.33
N ALA A 260 17.05 -9.84 -19.44
CA ALA A 260 17.52 -11.21 -19.58
C ALA A 260 16.35 -12.21 -19.52
N ARG A 261 15.40 -12.02 -18.59
CA ARG A 261 14.18 -12.83 -18.52
C ARG A 261 13.33 -12.69 -19.79
N ALA A 262 13.22 -11.50 -20.35
CA ALA A 262 12.51 -11.23 -21.59
C ALA A 262 13.14 -11.93 -22.79
N LEU A 263 14.47 -11.90 -22.92
CA LEU A 263 15.20 -12.63 -23.97
C LEU A 263 15.02 -14.15 -23.85
N ALA A 264 14.96 -14.66 -22.61
CA ALA A 264 14.74 -16.08 -22.34
C ALA A 264 13.26 -16.51 -22.51
N GLY A 265 12.34 -15.60 -22.83
CA GLY A 265 10.91 -15.91 -22.91
C GLY A 265 10.24 -16.21 -21.57
N ASN A 266 10.86 -15.80 -20.46
CA ASN A 266 10.49 -16.14 -19.09
C ASN A 266 9.92 -14.94 -18.31
N LEU A 267 9.26 -13.99 -18.98
CA LEU A 267 8.54 -12.93 -18.27
C LEU A 267 7.26 -13.49 -17.64
N PRO A 268 6.95 -13.14 -16.38
CA PRO A 268 5.70 -13.55 -15.76
C PRO A 268 4.52 -12.83 -16.40
N VAL A 269 3.39 -13.55 -16.50
CA VAL A 269 2.09 -12.92 -16.74
C VAL A 269 1.62 -12.34 -15.40
N LEU A 270 1.63 -11.01 -15.29
CA LEU A 270 1.34 -10.32 -14.05
C LEU A 270 -0.16 -10.40 -13.69
N VAL A 271 -0.44 -10.46 -12.39
CA VAL A 271 -1.80 -10.32 -11.86
C VAL A 271 -2.42 -8.97 -12.26
N THR A 272 -3.74 -8.94 -12.44
CA THR A 272 -4.52 -7.74 -12.73
C THR A 272 -5.70 -7.61 -11.76
N ASP A 273 -6.30 -6.43 -11.69
CA ASP A 273 -7.49 -6.18 -10.85
C ASP A 273 -8.63 -7.15 -11.18
N GLU A 274 -8.85 -7.46 -12.45
CA GLU A 274 -9.91 -8.39 -12.90
C GLU A 274 -9.66 -9.85 -12.48
N ASN A 275 -8.43 -10.16 -12.08
CA ASN A 275 -8.10 -11.48 -11.55
C ASN A 275 -8.57 -11.64 -10.09
N ILE A 276 -8.78 -10.54 -9.36
CA ILE A 276 -9.18 -10.58 -7.94
C ILE A 276 -10.66 -10.97 -7.82
N ARG A 277 -10.92 -12.08 -7.12
CA ARG A 277 -12.25 -12.69 -6.94
C ARG A 277 -12.85 -12.40 -5.57
N GLY A 278 -12.06 -11.94 -4.61
CA GLY A 278 -12.55 -11.53 -3.30
C GLY A 278 -11.44 -11.11 -2.35
N ILE A 279 -11.83 -10.63 -1.18
CA ILE A 279 -10.95 -10.07 -0.16
C ILE A 279 -10.88 -11.02 1.04
N LEU A 280 -9.72 -11.11 1.69
CA LEU A 280 -9.50 -11.95 2.88
C LEU A 280 -9.03 -11.18 4.11
N HIS A 281 -8.96 -9.84 4.05
CA HIS A 281 -8.59 -9.02 5.21
C HIS A 281 -9.32 -7.68 5.13
N ALA A 282 -10.36 -7.56 5.96
CA ALA A 282 -11.17 -6.37 6.13
C ALA A 282 -11.84 -6.41 7.50
N HIS A 283 -12.06 -5.24 8.06
CA HIS A 283 -12.57 -4.99 9.40
C HIS A 283 -13.98 -4.43 9.32
N THR A 284 -14.75 -4.64 10.39
CA THR A 284 -16.12 -4.18 10.55
C THR A 284 -16.26 -3.38 11.82
N GLU A 285 -17.43 -2.82 12.07
CA GLU A 285 -17.76 -2.14 13.34
C GLU A 285 -17.62 -3.03 14.59
N ARG A 286 -17.43 -4.34 14.42
CA ARG A 286 -17.20 -5.28 15.53
C ARG A 286 -15.82 -5.10 16.18
N SER A 287 -14.82 -4.58 15.46
CA SER A 287 -13.55 -4.13 16.05
C SER A 287 -13.38 -2.61 15.93
N ASP A 288 -12.78 -2.15 14.83
CA ASP A 288 -12.35 -0.77 14.60
C ASP A 288 -12.64 -0.30 13.17
N GLY A 289 -13.39 -1.09 12.41
CA GLY A 289 -14.07 -0.62 11.22
C GLY A 289 -15.23 0.31 11.56
N VAL A 290 -15.76 1.00 10.54
CA VAL A 290 -16.88 1.95 10.71
C VAL A 290 -18.19 1.46 10.07
N ASP A 291 -18.12 0.41 9.26
CA ASP A 291 -19.26 -0.14 8.53
C ASP A 291 -19.66 -1.51 9.12
N THR A 292 -20.97 -1.79 9.13
CA THR A 292 -21.50 -3.09 9.60
C THR A 292 -21.00 -4.24 8.73
N LEU A 293 -21.02 -5.46 9.27
CA LEU A 293 -20.67 -6.68 8.51
C LEU A 293 -21.48 -6.81 7.22
N GLU A 294 -22.81 -6.66 7.29
CA GLU A 294 -23.68 -6.71 6.09
C GLU A 294 -23.32 -5.62 5.07
N THR A 295 -23.00 -4.41 5.55
CA THR A 295 -22.65 -3.26 4.69
C THR A 295 -21.35 -3.53 3.94
N MET A 296 -20.33 -4.07 4.62
CA MET A 296 -19.06 -4.47 4.01
C MET A 296 -19.23 -5.61 3.01
N ALA A 297 -19.96 -6.66 3.38
CA ALA A 297 -20.25 -7.80 2.51
C ALA A 297 -20.99 -7.38 1.23
N GLU A 298 -22.01 -6.54 1.36
CA GLU A 298 -22.77 -6.02 0.23
C GLU A 298 -21.92 -5.09 -0.66
N ALA A 299 -21.05 -4.27 -0.07
CA ALA A 299 -20.14 -3.41 -0.80
C ALA A 299 -19.11 -4.21 -1.60
N ALA A 300 -18.59 -5.32 -1.06
CA ALA A 300 -17.73 -6.24 -1.78
C ALA A 300 -18.49 -6.95 -2.92
N ARG A 301 -19.70 -7.44 -2.65
CA ARG A 301 -20.56 -8.08 -3.66
C ARG A 301 -20.90 -7.16 -4.83
N ARG A 302 -21.19 -5.87 -4.57
CA ARG A 302 -21.50 -4.87 -5.60
C ARG A 302 -20.32 -4.56 -6.53
N ARG A 303 -19.10 -4.79 -6.07
CA ARG A 303 -17.87 -4.70 -6.87
C ARG A 303 -17.61 -5.95 -7.72
N GLY A 304 -18.49 -6.95 -7.64
CA GLY A 304 -18.39 -8.18 -8.43
C GLY A 304 -17.52 -9.26 -7.80
N TYR A 305 -17.08 -9.09 -6.55
CA TYR A 305 -16.41 -10.17 -5.82
C TYR A 305 -17.37 -11.33 -5.55
N GLY A 306 -16.85 -12.56 -5.60
CA GLY A 306 -17.56 -13.78 -5.26
C GLY A 306 -17.55 -14.11 -3.78
N TYR A 307 -16.62 -13.51 -3.02
CA TYR A 307 -16.53 -13.69 -1.58
C TYR A 307 -15.91 -12.50 -0.84
N PHE A 308 -16.15 -12.45 0.47
CA PHE A 308 -15.60 -11.47 1.41
C PHE A 308 -15.20 -12.16 2.72
N GLY A 309 -13.94 -12.06 3.09
CA GLY A 309 -13.40 -12.55 4.36
C GLY A 309 -13.31 -11.43 5.39
N VAL A 310 -14.00 -11.64 6.50
CA VAL A 310 -13.91 -10.79 7.69
C VAL A 310 -12.65 -11.13 8.44
N ALA A 311 -11.93 -10.14 8.96
CA ALA A 311 -10.73 -10.34 9.77
C ALA A 311 -10.61 -9.27 10.86
N ASP A 312 -11.68 -9.08 11.63
CA ASP A 312 -11.66 -8.20 12.81
C ASP A 312 -10.54 -8.60 13.79
N HIS A 313 -10.12 -7.64 14.62
CA HIS A 313 -9.00 -7.85 15.53
C HIS A 313 -9.32 -8.80 16.69
N SER A 314 -8.29 -9.53 17.13
CA SER A 314 -8.39 -10.43 18.28
C SER A 314 -8.27 -9.72 19.64
N LYS A 315 -8.64 -10.44 20.70
CA LYS A 315 -8.79 -10.00 22.09
C LYS A 315 -7.71 -9.04 22.63
N SER A 316 -6.43 -9.28 22.36
CA SER A 316 -5.29 -8.49 22.85
C SER A 316 -5.18 -7.12 22.21
N ALA A 317 -5.82 -6.89 21.06
CA ALA A 317 -5.93 -5.59 20.40
C ALA A 317 -7.00 -4.70 21.08
N HIS A 318 -6.91 -4.52 22.40
CA HIS A 318 -7.87 -3.73 23.18
C HIS A 318 -8.01 -2.28 22.69
N TYR A 319 -6.98 -1.72 22.06
CA TYR A 319 -7.01 -0.38 21.49
C TYR A 319 -7.87 -0.27 20.22
N ALA A 320 -8.25 -1.40 19.64
CA ALA A 320 -8.99 -1.52 18.39
C ALA A 320 -10.24 -2.40 18.54
N GLY A 321 -10.79 -2.51 19.75
CA GLY A 321 -12.05 -3.24 19.98
C GLY A 321 -11.95 -4.77 19.81
N GLY A 322 -10.80 -5.37 20.05
CA GLY A 322 -10.59 -6.81 19.83
C GLY A 322 -11.65 -7.74 20.45
N LEU A 323 -12.13 -8.70 19.67
CA LEU A 323 -13.33 -9.48 20.00
C LEU A 323 -13.11 -10.48 21.16
N SER A 324 -14.10 -10.61 22.02
CA SER A 324 -14.24 -11.71 22.97
C SER A 324 -14.71 -13.01 22.29
N THR A 325 -14.66 -14.11 23.03
CA THR A 325 -15.12 -15.41 22.51
C THR A 325 -16.62 -15.46 22.22
N ASP A 326 -17.41 -14.66 22.93
CA ASP A 326 -18.86 -14.62 22.73
C ASP A 326 -19.22 -13.71 21.55
N GLU A 327 -18.54 -12.57 21.38
CA GLU A 327 -18.68 -11.71 20.19
C GLU A 327 -18.31 -12.46 18.89
N ILE A 328 -17.30 -13.35 18.93
CA ILE A 328 -16.98 -14.22 17.78
C ILE A 328 -18.15 -15.13 17.43
N LYS A 329 -18.83 -15.73 18.42
CA LYS A 329 -19.99 -16.61 18.15
C LYS A 329 -21.15 -15.82 17.54
N GLU A 330 -21.38 -14.60 18.02
CA GLU A 330 -22.39 -13.70 17.46
C GLU A 330 -22.06 -13.34 16.01
N GLN A 331 -20.81 -12.95 15.72
CA GLN A 331 -20.37 -12.66 14.37
C GLN A 331 -20.48 -13.89 13.46
N HIS A 332 -20.09 -15.08 13.93
CA HIS A 332 -20.25 -16.32 13.16
C HIS A 332 -21.73 -16.61 12.82
N ALA A 333 -22.65 -16.38 13.77
CA ALA A 333 -24.08 -16.55 13.54
C ALA A 333 -24.63 -15.54 12.52
N GLU A 334 -24.15 -14.29 12.56
CA GLU A 334 -24.47 -13.25 11.59
C GLU A 334 -23.97 -13.62 10.18
N ILE A 335 -22.72 -14.09 10.07
CA ILE A 335 -22.14 -14.59 8.82
C ILE A 335 -22.97 -15.75 8.25
N ASP A 336 -23.36 -16.71 9.10
CA ASP A 336 -24.20 -17.84 8.68
C ASP A 336 -25.58 -17.38 8.19
N HIS A 337 -26.16 -16.35 8.82
CA HIS A 337 -27.40 -15.74 8.38
C HIS A 337 -27.24 -15.08 7.00
N LEU A 338 -26.20 -14.28 6.81
CA LEU A 338 -25.90 -13.64 5.53
C LEU A 338 -25.67 -14.67 4.41
N ASN A 339 -24.89 -15.71 4.67
CA ASN A 339 -24.64 -16.78 3.70
C ASN A 339 -25.91 -17.50 3.27
N ARG A 340 -26.86 -17.76 4.19
CA ARG A 340 -28.19 -18.30 3.84
C ARG A 340 -28.95 -17.35 2.90
N ARG A 341 -28.89 -16.04 3.16
CA ARG A 341 -29.55 -15.01 2.33
C ARG A 341 -28.93 -14.89 0.93
N TYR A 342 -27.61 -15.02 0.82
CA TYR A 342 -26.94 -14.97 -0.49
C TYR A 342 -27.18 -16.21 -1.36
N ALA A 343 -27.56 -17.33 -0.75
CA ALA A 343 -27.95 -18.57 -1.43
C ALA A 343 -26.89 -19.08 -2.43
N GLY A 344 -25.62 -19.03 -2.02
CA GLY A 344 -24.49 -19.51 -2.82
C GLY A 344 -24.05 -18.59 -3.97
N ARG A 345 -24.65 -17.41 -4.12
CA ARG A 345 -24.22 -16.41 -5.12
C ARG A 345 -23.05 -15.53 -4.64
N PHE A 346 -22.83 -15.51 -3.33
CA PHE A 346 -21.78 -14.75 -2.66
C PHE A 346 -21.52 -15.40 -1.30
N HIS A 347 -20.28 -15.34 -0.83
CA HIS A 347 -19.87 -16.01 0.39
C HIS A 347 -19.12 -15.07 1.33
N VAL A 348 -19.58 -14.99 2.57
CA VAL A 348 -18.87 -14.33 3.66
C VAL A 348 -18.10 -15.40 4.44
N LEU A 349 -16.79 -15.25 4.56
CA LEU A 349 -15.92 -16.19 5.27
C LEU A 349 -15.67 -15.73 6.70
N LYS A 350 -15.66 -16.68 7.63
CA LYS A 350 -15.35 -16.49 9.04
C LYS A 350 -13.83 -16.41 9.22
N GLY A 351 -13.27 -15.21 9.26
CA GLY A 351 -11.87 -15.01 9.55
C GLY A 351 -11.64 -14.17 10.80
N ILE A 352 -10.37 -14.00 11.13
CA ILE A 352 -9.90 -13.18 12.23
C ILE A 352 -8.48 -12.69 11.93
N GLU A 353 -8.17 -11.46 12.31
CA GLU A 353 -6.79 -11.03 12.45
C GLU A 353 -6.32 -11.31 13.89
N SER A 354 -5.63 -12.44 14.06
CA SER A 354 -5.09 -12.86 15.34
C SER A 354 -3.73 -12.22 15.62
N ASP A 355 -3.64 -11.53 16.74
CA ASP A 355 -2.39 -11.02 17.26
C ASP A 355 -1.37 -12.15 17.49
N ILE A 356 -0.15 -11.91 17.04
CA ILE A 356 1.01 -12.74 17.40
C ILE A 356 1.51 -12.21 18.74
N LEU A 357 1.35 -12.98 19.82
CA LEU A 357 1.79 -12.60 21.15
C LEU A 357 3.33 -12.53 21.25
N ALA A 358 3.86 -11.96 22.33
CA ALA A 358 5.30 -11.74 22.50
C ALA A 358 6.12 -13.03 22.44
N ASP A 359 5.54 -14.15 22.88
CA ASP A 359 6.15 -15.49 22.82
C ASP A 359 5.93 -16.20 21.47
N GLY A 360 5.18 -15.60 20.55
CA GLY A 360 4.86 -16.12 19.22
C GLY A 360 3.64 -17.04 19.15
N SER A 361 2.87 -17.21 20.23
CA SER A 361 1.56 -17.86 20.12
C SER A 361 0.53 -16.92 19.48
N LEU A 362 -0.56 -17.50 18.96
CA LEU A 362 -1.73 -16.74 18.54
C LEU A 362 -2.61 -16.39 19.74
N ASP A 363 -3.41 -15.36 19.58
CA ASP A 363 -4.18 -14.69 20.65
C ASP A 363 -5.48 -15.42 21.06
N TYR A 364 -5.70 -16.64 20.55
CA TYR A 364 -6.80 -17.52 20.94
C TYR A 364 -6.33 -18.96 21.13
N PRO A 365 -7.04 -19.76 21.95
CA PRO A 365 -6.75 -21.19 22.06
C PRO A 365 -7.07 -21.94 20.75
N ASP A 366 -6.33 -23.01 20.48
CA ASP A 366 -6.48 -23.87 19.28
C ASP A 366 -7.93 -24.31 19.03
N ALA A 367 -8.72 -24.55 20.09
CA ALA A 367 -10.11 -24.95 19.98
C ALA A 367 -10.95 -23.90 19.24
N LEU A 368 -10.75 -22.62 19.55
CA LEU A 368 -11.44 -21.51 18.92
C LEU A 368 -10.85 -21.19 17.54
N LEU A 369 -9.51 -21.23 17.41
CA LEU A 369 -8.84 -21.01 16.12
C LEU A 369 -9.24 -22.02 15.04
N ARG A 370 -9.72 -23.21 15.43
CA ARG A 370 -10.24 -24.22 14.49
C ARG A 370 -11.57 -23.83 13.84
N GLU A 371 -12.36 -22.98 14.50
CA GLU A 371 -13.70 -22.60 14.06
C GLU A 371 -13.67 -21.62 12.88
N PHE A 372 -12.65 -20.76 12.78
CA PHE A 372 -12.48 -19.82 11.67
C PHE A 372 -12.11 -20.52 10.36
N ASP A 373 -12.69 -20.11 9.25
CA ASP A 373 -12.34 -20.53 7.88
C ASP A 373 -10.88 -20.24 7.54
N PHE A 374 -10.37 -19.09 7.99
CA PHE A 374 -8.97 -18.69 7.86
C PHE A 374 -8.54 -17.80 9.03
N VAL A 375 -7.24 -17.67 9.25
CA VAL A 375 -6.65 -16.80 10.27
C VAL A 375 -5.55 -15.98 9.63
N VAL A 376 -5.61 -14.66 9.76
CA VAL A 376 -4.50 -13.76 9.48
C VAL A 376 -3.73 -13.58 10.78
N ALA A 377 -2.42 -13.87 10.79
CA ALA A 377 -1.59 -13.64 11.96
C ALA A 377 -0.73 -12.39 11.73
N SER A 378 -0.77 -11.45 12.68
CA SER A 378 -0.12 -10.15 12.53
C SER A 378 0.56 -9.71 13.82
N VAL A 379 1.61 -8.89 13.72
CA VAL A 379 2.27 -8.28 14.89
C VAL A 379 1.80 -6.85 15.05
N HIS A 380 1.10 -6.55 16.15
CA HIS A 380 0.64 -5.18 16.45
C HIS A 380 1.37 -4.49 17.60
N GLY A 381 2.26 -5.21 18.28
CA GLY A 381 3.00 -4.69 19.41
C GLY A 381 4.41 -5.26 19.55
N ARG A 382 5.17 -4.68 20.48
CA ARG A 382 6.55 -5.08 20.79
C ARG A 382 7.50 -4.98 19.57
N PHE A 383 7.37 -3.93 18.77
CA PHE A 383 8.18 -3.70 17.55
C PHE A 383 9.70 -3.47 17.79
N ARG A 384 10.17 -3.52 19.04
CA ARG A 384 11.56 -3.25 19.45
C ARG A 384 12.29 -4.48 19.98
N LEU A 385 11.72 -5.67 19.81
CA LEU A 385 12.46 -6.91 20.05
C LEU A 385 13.67 -6.97 19.11
N ASP A 386 14.74 -7.64 19.54
CA ASP A 386 15.88 -7.81 18.65
C ASP A 386 15.51 -8.69 17.44
N ARG A 387 16.31 -8.58 16.37
CA ARG A 387 16.04 -9.27 15.11
C ARG A 387 15.83 -10.78 15.28
N LYS A 388 16.60 -11.43 16.15
CA LYS A 388 16.54 -12.88 16.37
C LYS A 388 15.28 -13.26 17.15
N GLU A 389 14.96 -12.52 18.20
CA GLU A 389 13.74 -12.70 19.00
C GLU A 389 12.47 -12.49 18.16
N GLN A 390 12.40 -11.37 17.42
CA GLN A 390 11.23 -11.06 16.58
C GLN A 390 11.07 -12.09 15.45
N THR A 391 12.17 -12.55 14.85
CA THR A 391 12.12 -13.64 13.86
C THR A 391 11.59 -14.92 14.50
N ALA A 392 12.09 -15.32 15.67
CA ALA A 392 11.63 -16.54 16.34
C ALA A 392 10.14 -16.48 16.71
N ARG A 393 9.67 -15.31 17.16
CA ARG A 393 8.25 -15.03 17.43
C ARG A 393 7.38 -15.27 16.19
N MET A 394 7.79 -14.73 15.04
CA MET A 394 7.06 -14.91 13.78
C MET A 394 7.10 -16.35 13.28
N LEU A 395 8.26 -17.02 13.36
CA LEU A 395 8.39 -18.43 12.96
C LEU A 395 7.45 -19.34 13.76
N ARG A 396 7.27 -19.07 15.07
CA ARG A 396 6.32 -19.82 15.90
C ARG A 396 4.87 -19.60 15.46
N ALA A 397 4.50 -18.37 15.13
CA ALA A 397 3.17 -18.06 14.61
C ALA A 397 2.91 -18.72 13.25
N VAL A 398 3.87 -18.67 12.33
CA VAL A 398 3.80 -19.32 11.01
C VAL A 398 3.68 -20.84 11.14
N ALA A 399 4.35 -21.44 12.13
CA ALA A 399 4.27 -22.88 12.38
C ALA A 399 2.94 -23.33 13.00
N ASN A 400 2.10 -22.42 13.48
CA ASN A 400 0.78 -22.76 14.01
C ASN A 400 -0.13 -23.30 12.88
N PRO A 401 -0.77 -24.48 13.05
CA PRO A 401 -1.61 -25.07 11.99
C PRO A 401 -2.78 -24.18 11.56
N HIS A 402 -3.23 -23.24 12.39
CA HIS A 402 -4.36 -22.36 12.09
C HIS A 402 -3.97 -21.13 11.25
N THR A 403 -2.71 -20.69 11.29
CA THR A 403 -2.23 -19.46 10.61
C THR A 403 -2.30 -19.54 9.09
N THR A 404 -3.33 -18.98 8.47
CA THR A 404 -3.55 -19.11 7.02
C THR A 404 -2.77 -18.08 6.22
N VAL A 405 -2.76 -16.84 6.70
CA VAL A 405 -2.05 -15.71 6.11
C VAL A 405 -1.17 -15.08 7.18
N LEU A 406 0.03 -14.65 6.83
CA LEU A 406 0.85 -13.77 7.65
C LEU A 406 0.59 -12.33 7.17
N GLY A 407 -0.13 -11.54 7.97
CA GLY A 407 -0.53 -10.17 7.67
C GLY A 407 0.64 -9.19 7.80
N HIS A 408 0.57 -8.07 7.06
CA HIS A 408 1.54 -6.96 7.02
C HIS A 408 2.87 -7.21 7.75
N MET A 409 3.68 -8.10 7.14
CA MET A 409 4.77 -8.87 7.77
C MET A 409 5.82 -8.04 8.49
N THR A 410 6.07 -6.81 8.06
CA THR A 410 7.13 -5.96 8.63
C THR A 410 6.58 -4.91 9.58
N GLY A 411 5.24 -4.72 9.59
CA GLY A 411 4.57 -3.67 10.35
C GLY A 411 5.02 -2.26 9.97
N ARG A 412 5.58 -2.07 8.78
CA ARG A 412 6.01 -0.76 8.29
C ARG A 412 4.80 0.15 8.05
N GLN A 413 5.06 1.45 8.15
CA GLN A 413 4.17 2.50 7.66
C GLN A 413 5.01 3.48 6.84
N LEU A 414 4.79 3.53 5.53
CA LEU A 414 5.51 4.39 4.60
C LEU A 414 5.44 5.85 5.06
N LEU A 415 6.57 6.56 4.94
CA LEU A 415 6.79 7.94 5.40
C LEU A 415 6.58 8.19 6.91
N LEU A 416 6.31 7.16 7.71
CA LEU A 416 5.95 7.32 9.12
C LEU A 416 6.77 6.44 10.07
N ARG A 417 6.90 5.15 9.77
CA ARG A 417 7.57 4.17 10.64
C ARG A 417 8.23 3.08 9.78
N PRO A 418 9.55 2.83 9.93
CA PRO A 418 10.17 1.67 9.29
C PRO A 418 9.62 0.37 9.89
N GLY A 419 9.77 -0.73 9.15
CA GLY A 419 9.43 -2.06 9.67
C GLY A 419 10.23 -2.41 10.93
N TYR A 420 9.72 -3.34 11.73
CA TYR A 420 10.50 -3.94 12.80
C TYR A 420 11.56 -4.91 12.24
N GLU A 421 12.64 -5.11 12.99
CA GLU A 421 13.79 -5.88 12.53
C GLU A 421 13.49 -7.38 12.54
N ILE A 422 13.51 -8.03 11.37
CA ILE A 422 13.30 -9.47 11.19
C ILE A 422 14.20 -10.04 10.10
N ASP A 423 14.38 -11.36 10.10
CA ASP A 423 14.93 -12.10 8.98
C ASP A 423 13.81 -12.49 8.00
N VAL A 424 13.49 -11.58 7.08
CA VAL A 424 12.39 -11.74 6.12
C VAL A 424 12.53 -13.03 5.30
N GLU A 425 13.73 -13.36 4.82
CA GLU A 425 13.96 -14.57 4.04
C GLU A 425 13.64 -15.85 4.84
N LYS A 426 14.06 -15.91 6.12
CA LYS A 426 13.70 -17.05 6.99
C LYS A 426 12.21 -17.16 7.23
N VAL A 427 11.52 -16.03 7.41
CA VAL A 427 10.06 -16.02 7.61
C VAL A 427 9.35 -16.47 6.33
N LEU A 428 9.78 -16.00 5.16
CA LEU A 428 9.26 -16.44 3.85
C LEU A 428 9.46 -17.95 3.64
N ALA A 429 10.65 -18.47 3.94
CA ALA A 429 10.93 -19.91 3.83
C ALA A 429 10.00 -20.73 4.73
N ALA A 430 9.72 -20.26 5.96
CA ALA A 430 8.76 -20.88 6.85
C ALA A 430 7.32 -20.80 6.31
N CYS A 431 6.92 -19.65 5.74
CA CYS A 431 5.60 -19.50 5.12
C CYS A 431 5.40 -20.53 4.00
N ALA A 432 6.39 -20.69 3.10
CA ALA A 432 6.36 -21.72 2.08
C ALA A 432 6.32 -23.14 2.66
N GLU A 433 7.14 -23.44 3.67
CA GLU A 433 7.19 -24.78 4.30
C GLU A 433 5.85 -25.19 4.94
N HIS A 434 5.20 -24.24 5.60
CA HIS A 434 3.95 -24.45 6.33
C HIS A 434 2.70 -24.23 5.46
N GLY A 435 2.85 -23.66 4.26
CA GLY A 435 1.72 -23.28 3.40
C GLY A 435 0.90 -22.16 4.03
N VAL A 436 1.60 -21.18 4.61
CA VAL A 436 1.03 -19.90 5.05
C VAL A 436 1.23 -18.91 3.91
N ALA A 437 0.16 -18.26 3.46
CA ALA A 437 0.28 -17.22 2.45
C ALA A 437 0.88 -15.95 3.06
N VAL A 438 1.60 -15.19 2.25
CA VAL A 438 2.21 -13.92 2.63
C VAL A 438 1.29 -12.80 2.17
N GLU A 439 0.90 -11.90 3.08
CA GLU A 439 0.09 -10.76 2.70
C GLU A 439 0.88 -9.73 1.90
N ILE A 440 0.25 -9.23 0.84
CA ILE A 440 0.54 -7.95 0.19
C ILE A 440 -0.59 -7.01 0.62
N ASN A 441 -0.35 -6.31 1.72
CA ASN A 441 -1.31 -5.39 2.31
C ASN A 441 -1.38 -4.15 1.40
N ALA A 442 -2.54 -3.96 0.80
CA ALA A 442 -2.79 -2.98 -0.25
C ALA A 442 -3.08 -1.58 0.31
N ASN A 443 -3.12 -1.41 1.63
CA ASN A 443 -3.23 -0.08 2.22
C ASN A 443 -2.01 0.77 1.79
N PRO A 444 -2.20 1.94 1.14
CA PRO A 444 -1.09 2.75 0.63
C PRO A 444 -0.13 3.29 1.69
N TRP A 445 -0.54 3.28 2.95
CA TRP A 445 0.31 3.62 4.08
C TRP A 445 1.22 2.46 4.48
N ARG A 446 0.94 1.22 4.05
CA ARG A 446 1.70 0.01 4.37
C ARG A 446 2.44 -0.52 3.14
N LEU A 447 1.70 -0.93 2.11
CA LEU A 447 2.20 -1.66 0.93
C LEU A 447 3.16 -2.78 1.33
N ASP A 448 2.73 -3.65 2.25
CA ASP A 448 3.58 -4.60 2.99
C ASP A 448 3.04 -6.03 2.83
N LEU A 449 3.74 -7.00 2.26
CA LEU A 449 5.19 -7.05 2.04
C LEU A 449 5.72 -6.14 0.92
N ASP A 450 6.88 -5.53 1.15
CA ASP A 450 7.63 -4.78 0.13
C ASP A 450 7.86 -5.60 -1.14
N TRP A 451 7.57 -5.01 -2.31
CA TRP A 451 7.69 -5.66 -3.62
C TRP A 451 9.07 -6.25 -3.90
N ARG A 452 10.13 -5.70 -3.28
CA ARG A 452 11.51 -6.19 -3.43
C ARG A 452 11.67 -7.63 -2.92
N TRP A 453 10.82 -8.06 -2.00
CA TRP A 453 10.81 -9.43 -1.48
C TRP A 453 9.91 -10.40 -2.28
N HIS A 454 9.07 -9.90 -3.19
CA HIS A 454 8.11 -10.76 -3.89
C HIS A 454 8.79 -11.78 -4.79
N GLU A 455 9.84 -11.41 -5.53
CA GLU A 455 10.63 -12.34 -6.35
C GLU A 455 11.20 -13.48 -5.48
N LYS A 456 11.83 -13.14 -4.35
CA LYS A 456 12.38 -14.11 -3.41
C LYS A 456 11.30 -15.01 -2.79
N ALA A 457 10.14 -14.45 -2.46
CA ALA A 457 9.01 -15.22 -1.97
C ALA A 457 8.48 -16.20 -3.02
N LEU A 458 8.45 -15.80 -4.30
CA LEU A 458 8.05 -16.66 -5.41
C LEU A 458 9.04 -17.82 -5.60
N GLU A 459 10.34 -17.56 -5.57
CA GLU A 459 11.43 -18.55 -5.63
C GLU A 459 11.30 -19.60 -4.51
N LEU A 460 10.99 -19.14 -3.29
CA LEU A 460 10.81 -20.01 -2.13
C LEU A 460 9.51 -20.84 -2.16
N GLY A 461 8.59 -20.56 -3.08
CA GLY A 461 7.32 -21.28 -3.18
C GLY A 461 6.16 -20.66 -2.37
N CYS A 462 6.27 -19.41 -1.93
CA CYS A 462 5.19 -18.74 -1.19
C CYS A 462 3.95 -18.48 -2.06
N LEU A 463 2.77 -18.65 -1.47
CA LEU A 463 1.55 -18.04 -1.99
C LEU A 463 1.40 -16.63 -1.41
N MET A 464 0.75 -15.74 -2.16
CA MET A 464 0.46 -14.37 -1.76
C MET A 464 -1.04 -14.19 -1.48
N SER A 465 -1.37 -13.22 -0.64
CA SER A 465 -2.75 -12.75 -0.42
C SER A 465 -2.76 -11.23 -0.54
N ILE A 466 -3.47 -10.67 -1.52
CA ILE A 466 -3.58 -9.22 -1.74
C ILE A 466 -4.84 -8.72 -1.04
N ASN A 467 -4.69 -7.96 0.04
CA ASN A 467 -5.84 -7.50 0.81
C ASN A 467 -5.75 -6.01 1.18
N PRO A 468 -6.88 -5.28 1.20
CA PRO A 468 -6.90 -3.84 1.47
C PRO A 468 -6.71 -3.46 2.92
N ASP A 469 -6.91 -4.38 3.87
CA ASP A 469 -6.92 -4.04 5.30
C ASP A 469 -7.96 -2.92 5.55
N ALA A 470 -9.15 -3.13 4.95
CA ALA A 470 -10.18 -2.12 4.82
C ALA A 470 -10.98 -1.99 6.10
N HIS A 471 -11.09 -0.78 6.64
CA HIS A 471 -11.88 -0.42 7.81
C HIS A 471 -13.19 0.29 7.43
N SER A 472 -13.41 0.50 6.14
CA SER A 472 -14.66 1.01 5.58
C SER A 472 -14.89 0.48 4.16
N THR A 473 -16.13 0.61 3.69
CA THR A 473 -16.54 0.24 2.33
C THR A 473 -15.79 1.00 1.24
N ARG A 474 -15.23 2.18 1.54
CA ARG A 474 -14.41 2.97 0.61
C ARG A 474 -13.00 2.40 0.48
N GLU A 475 -12.50 1.78 1.54
CA GLU A 475 -11.14 1.23 1.58
C GLU A 475 -11.03 -0.12 0.87
N ILE A 476 -12.15 -0.76 0.55
CA ILE A 476 -12.19 -1.96 -0.30
C ILE A 476 -11.44 -1.73 -1.63
N ASP A 477 -11.55 -0.53 -2.20
CA ASP A 477 -10.91 -0.16 -3.47
C ASP A 477 -9.39 0.00 -3.35
N LEU A 478 -8.84 0.03 -2.13
CA LEU A 478 -7.38 0.05 -1.94
C LEU A 478 -6.72 -1.23 -2.44
N THR A 479 -7.48 -2.32 -2.64
CA THR A 479 -7.00 -3.59 -3.22
C THR A 479 -6.17 -3.36 -4.50
N HIS A 480 -6.56 -2.38 -5.31
CA HIS A 480 -5.83 -1.97 -6.52
C HIS A 480 -4.35 -1.69 -6.27
N TRP A 481 -4.00 -0.99 -5.17
CA TRP A 481 -2.60 -0.67 -4.87
C TRP A 481 -1.77 -1.89 -4.50
N GLY A 482 -2.41 -2.93 -3.95
CA GLY A 482 -1.75 -4.21 -3.70
C GLY A 482 -1.53 -5.00 -4.98
N VAL A 483 -2.45 -4.90 -5.95
CA VAL A 483 -2.26 -5.42 -7.31
C VAL A 483 -1.07 -4.73 -7.97
N GLU A 484 -0.98 -3.40 -7.91
CA GLU A 484 0.19 -2.65 -8.42
C GLU A 484 1.51 -3.11 -7.80
N MET A 485 1.57 -3.30 -6.47
CA MET A 485 2.76 -3.84 -5.81
C MET A 485 3.08 -5.27 -6.25
N ALA A 486 2.06 -6.12 -6.40
CA ALA A 486 2.22 -7.49 -6.86
C ALA A 486 2.76 -7.53 -8.30
N ARG A 487 2.26 -6.65 -9.18
CA ARG A 487 2.74 -6.48 -10.56
C ARG A 487 4.21 -6.06 -10.58
N LYS A 488 4.58 -5.06 -9.76
CA LYS A 488 5.97 -4.61 -9.59
C LYS A 488 6.90 -5.71 -9.07
N GLY A 489 6.38 -6.55 -8.17
CA GLY A 489 7.05 -7.73 -7.64
C GLY A 489 7.12 -8.92 -8.60
N GLY A 490 6.54 -8.83 -9.80
CA GLY A 490 6.51 -9.93 -10.77
C GLY A 490 5.55 -11.07 -10.42
N VAL A 491 4.55 -10.82 -9.58
CA VAL A 491 3.64 -11.84 -9.06
C VAL A 491 2.59 -12.24 -10.12
N PRO A 492 2.53 -13.52 -10.50
CA PRO A 492 1.50 -14.02 -11.40
C PRO A 492 0.24 -14.42 -10.63
N LYS A 493 -0.92 -14.42 -11.30
CA LYS A 493 -2.23 -14.71 -10.66
C LYS A 493 -2.28 -16.10 -10.01
N GLU A 494 -1.54 -17.08 -10.53
CA GLU A 494 -1.49 -18.45 -10.01
C GLU A 494 -0.86 -18.53 -8.62
N ARG A 495 -0.19 -17.45 -8.18
CA ARG A 495 0.45 -17.34 -6.87
C ARG A 495 -0.31 -16.44 -5.90
N VAL A 496 -1.54 -16.03 -6.24
CA VAL A 496 -2.38 -15.16 -5.42
C VAL A 496 -3.66 -15.88 -5.00
N LEU A 497 -3.89 -16.03 -3.69
CA LEU A 497 -5.09 -16.67 -3.15
C LEU A 497 -6.37 -15.97 -3.59
N ASN A 498 -6.33 -14.64 -3.66
CA ASN A 498 -7.47 -13.82 -4.06
C ASN A 498 -7.92 -14.06 -5.51
N CYS A 499 -7.12 -14.75 -6.33
CA CYS A 499 -7.47 -15.09 -7.71
C CYS A 499 -8.28 -16.38 -7.86
N LEU A 500 -8.38 -17.17 -6.79
CA LEU A 500 -9.17 -18.40 -6.77
C LEU A 500 -10.66 -18.07 -6.74
N ARG A 501 -11.48 -18.87 -7.44
CA ARG A 501 -12.93 -18.83 -7.22
C ARG A 501 -13.25 -19.37 -5.84
N PHE A 502 -14.45 -19.08 -5.33
CA PHE A 502 -14.82 -19.45 -3.97
C PHE A 502 -14.64 -20.94 -3.69
N GLU A 503 -15.03 -21.83 -4.59
CA GLU A 503 -14.92 -23.28 -4.39
C GLU A 503 -13.45 -23.75 -4.32
N GLU A 504 -12.59 -23.12 -5.12
CA GLU A 504 -11.15 -23.39 -5.15
C GLU A 504 -10.46 -22.88 -3.88
N LEU A 505 -10.85 -21.69 -3.43
CA LEU A 505 -10.39 -21.11 -2.17
C LEU A 505 -10.86 -21.96 -0.98
N GLU A 506 -12.14 -22.33 -0.92
CA GLU A 506 -12.69 -23.15 0.16
C GLU A 506 -11.95 -24.50 0.23
N HIS A 507 -11.73 -25.14 -0.92
CA HIS A 507 -10.94 -26.37 -0.99
C HIS A 507 -9.51 -26.16 -0.49
N HIS A 508 -8.85 -25.06 -0.89
CA HIS A 508 -7.51 -24.71 -0.43
C HIS A 508 -7.45 -24.57 1.10
N LEU A 509 -8.38 -23.79 1.69
CA LEU A 509 -8.47 -23.55 3.13
C LEU A 509 -8.71 -24.85 3.91
N ARG A 510 -9.65 -25.69 3.45
CA ARG A 510 -9.94 -27.00 4.08
C ARG A 510 -8.74 -27.95 4.02
N LYS A 511 -8.08 -28.05 2.86
CA LYS A 511 -6.87 -28.88 2.69
C LYS A 511 -5.74 -28.42 3.61
N ARG A 512 -5.59 -27.10 3.79
CA ARG A 512 -4.60 -26.52 4.70
C ARG A 512 -4.91 -26.90 6.15
N LYS A 513 -6.15 -26.73 6.61
CA LYS A 513 -6.59 -27.13 7.96
C LYS A 513 -6.35 -28.62 8.25
N ALA A 514 -6.47 -29.47 7.23
CA ALA A 514 -6.26 -30.91 7.33
C ALA A 514 -4.78 -31.34 7.34
N ARG A 515 -3.82 -30.43 7.09
CA ARG A 515 -2.39 -30.80 7.09
C ARG A 515 -1.96 -31.29 8.48
N PRO A 516 -1.31 -32.46 8.59
CA PRO A 516 -0.80 -32.94 9.86
C PRO A 516 0.27 -31.98 10.38
N ARG A 517 0.30 -31.77 11.70
CA ARG A 517 1.38 -31.01 12.37
C ARG A 517 2.71 -31.65 11.99
N LYS A 518 3.54 -30.94 11.20
CA LYS A 518 4.95 -31.31 11.05
C LYS A 518 5.58 -31.21 12.45
N LYS A 519 6.13 -32.33 12.96
CA LYS A 519 6.90 -32.29 14.21
C LYS A 519 8.02 -31.27 14.03
N PRO A 520 8.27 -30.37 15.00
CA PRO A 520 9.37 -29.43 14.91
C PRO A 520 10.65 -30.23 14.65
N ARG A 521 11.39 -29.89 13.59
CA ARG A 521 12.71 -30.47 13.34
C ARG A 521 13.54 -30.21 14.59
N THR A 522 13.90 -31.28 15.29
CA THR A 522 14.79 -31.21 16.46
C THR A 522 16.05 -30.43 16.10
N ARG A 523 16.50 -29.57 17.02
CA ARG A 523 17.56 -28.54 16.96
C ARG A 523 18.90 -28.86 16.24
N ALA A 524 19.09 -30.03 15.66
CA ALA A 524 20.36 -30.50 15.11
C ALA A 524 20.67 -30.08 13.66
N LYS A 525 19.83 -29.30 12.97
CA LYS A 525 20.06 -28.90 11.56
C LYS A 525 19.91 -27.40 11.24
N LEU A 526 19.80 -26.53 12.25
CA LEU A 526 19.75 -25.07 12.07
C LEU A 526 21.09 -24.37 12.36
N ALA A 527 22.19 -25.15 12.41
CA ALA A 527 23.56 -24.66 12.65
C ALA A 527 24.54 -25.12 11.55
N ALA A 528 24.08 -25.25 10.31
CA ALA A 528 24.92 -25.48 9.13
C ALA A 528 24.61 -24.44 8.06
#